data_AF-A0A1M6CN82-F1
#
_entry.id   AF-A0A1M6CN82-F1
#
_cell.length_a   1.000
_cell.length_b   1.000
_cell.length_c   1.000
_cell.angle_alpha   90.00
_cell.angle_beta   90.00
_cell.angle_gamma   90.00
#
_symmetry.space_group_name_H-M   'P 1'
#
loop_
_entity.id
_entity.type
_entity.pdbx_description
1 polymer ?
#
loop_
_entity_poly.entity_id
_entity_poly.type
_entity_poly.pdbx_seq_one_letter_code
_entity_poly.pdbx_strand_id
1 'polypeptide(L)'
;MNNNHITDIKNYINYITSKDTFENQDDIRSITLHAFYQVTQSFLYSYILSTNIEDINYCKNNFSPDIDSEDLPTLLHNYHGFIVNAFFINSFVHVENHIRQIGLHYEKKIEDINETSITKTFRNLMNKNKTIHFQKISEDDFKLFEFYCFIRNTMHNVGFHTKPDKKIIIEDKNSILNRNRIEIELIENSSNSISFDTIFFIQEQITKLVLKINSLIPKSDIIKHRFYDIGFND
;
A
#
# COMPACT_ATOMS: atom_id res chain seq x y z
N MET A 1 -9.03 22.39 -0.59
CA MET A 1 -8.83 21.02 -1.14
C MET A 1 -8.25 20.97 -2.57
N ASN A 2 -7.38 20.00 -2.88
CA ASN A 2 -6.85 19.79 -4.25
C ASN A 2 -7.74 18.79 -5.03
N ASN A 3 -8.59 19.30 -5.93
CA ASN A 3 -9.48 18.47 -6.77
C ASN A 3 -8.75 17.39 -7.58
N ASN A 4 -7.43 17.57 -7.79
CA ASN A 4 -6.60 16.57 -8.47
C ASN A 4 -6.44 15.30 -7.63
N HIS A 5 -6.34 15.39 -6.29
CA HIS A 5 -6.19 14.20 -5.44
C HIS A 5 -7.43 13.31 -5.46
N ILE A 6 -8.65 13.87 -5.42
CA ILE A 6 -9.88 13.07 -5.55
C ILE A 6 -9.91 12.33 -6.89
N THR A 7 -9.50 13.00 -7.96
CA THR A 7 -9.45 12.41 -9.30
C THR A 7 -8.43 11.29 -9.36
N ASP A 8 -7.24 11.49 -8.79
CA ASP A 8 -6.18 10.48 -8.69
C ASP A 8 -6.64 9.23 -7.91
N ILE A 9 -7.31 9.42 -6.76
CA ILE A 9 -7.85 8.31 -5.97
C ILE A 9 -8.89 7.52 -6.78
N LYS A 10 -9.80 8.21 -7.48
CA LYS A 10 -10.80 7.55 -8.33
C LYS A 10 -10.17 6.80 -9.51
N ASN A 11 -9.15 7.37 -10.14
CA ASN A 11 -8.41 6.71 -11.21
C ASN A 11 -7.72 5.44 -10.70
N TYR A 12 -7.17 5.47 -9.48
CA TYR A 12 -6.58 4.31 -8.85
C TYR A 12 -7.60 3.22 -8.49
N ILE A 13 -8.78 3.60 -8.00
CA ILE A 13 -9.90 2.66 -7.80
C ILE A 13 -10.26 1.98 -9.13
N ASN A 14 -10.48 2.76 -10.19
CA ASN A 14 -10.84 2.23 -11.51
C ASN A 14 -9.76 1.29 -12.06
N TYR A 15 -8.48 1.62 -11.82
CA TYR A 15 -7.38 0.74 -12.19
C TYR A 15 -7.48 -0.59 -11.46
N ILE A 16 -7.61 -0.62 -10.12
CA ILE A 16 -7.72 -1.86 -9.34
C ILE A 16 -8.89 -2.70 -9.84
N THR A 17 -10.09 -2.11 -9.97
CA THR A 17 -11.29 -2.83 -10.38
C THR A 17 -11.20 -3.36 -11.81
N SER A 18 -10.49 -2.67 -12.70
CA SER A 18 -10.25 -3.15 -14.08
C SER A 18 -9.33 -4.37 -14.16
N LYS A 19 -8.61 -4.69 -13.07
CA LYS A 19 -7.67 -5.81 -12.99
C LYS A 19 -8.19 -6.97 -12.14
N ASP A 20 -9.34 -6.81 -11.48
CA ASP A 20 -10.00 -7.88 -10.76
C ASP A 20 -10.71 -8.82 -11.74
N THR A 21 -9.95 -9.80 -12.24
CA THR A 21 -10.43 -10.76 -13.25
C THR A 21 -10.48 -12.19 -12.74
N PHE A 22 -10.23 -12.42 -11.45
CA PHE A 22 -10.14 -13.76 -10.88
C PHE A 22 -11.48 -14.20 -10.31
N GLU A 23 -12.04 -15.27 -10.88
CA GLU A 23 -13.39 -15.76 -10.56
C GLU A 23 -13.50 -16.34 -9.15
N ASN A 24 -12.43 -16.99 -8.66
CA ASN A 24 -12.43 -17.62 -7.34
C ASN A 24 -12.20 -16.59 -6.23
N GLN A 25 -13.28 -16.25 -5.53
CA GLN A 25 -13.28 -15.27 -4.44
C GLN A 25 -12.50 -15.70 -3.20
N ASP A 26 -12.07 -16.95 -3.10
CA ASP A 26 -11.29 -17.48 -1.97
C ASP A 26 -9.79 -17.41 -2.23
N ASP A 27 -9.41 -17.17 -3.48
CA ASP A 27 -8.02 -17.08 -3.91
C ASP A 27 -7.40 -15.74 -3.52
N ILE A 28 -6.13 -15.82 -3.12
CA ILE A 28 -5.34 -14.66 -2.71
C ILE A 28 -5.33 -13.54 -3.76
N ARG A 29 -5.38 -13.87 -5.05
CA ARG A 29 -5.33 -12.91 -6.15
C ARG A 29 -6.57 -12.01 -6.14
N SER A 30 -7.76 -12.61 -5.96
CA SER A 30 -9.02 -11.87 -5.83
C SER A 30 -9.08 -11.09 -4.51
N ILE A 31 -8.82 -11.76 -3.39
CA ILE A 31 -8.95 -11.15 -2.06
C ILE A 31 -8.01 -9.95 -1.89
N THR A 32 -6.75 -10.04 -2.35
CA THR A 32 -5.82 -8.92 -2.26
C THR A 32 -6.25 -7.72 -3.10
N LEU A 33 -6.77 -7.93 -4.32
CA LEU A 33 -7.27 -6.83 -5.15
C LEU A 33 -8.54 -6.20 -4.57
N HIS A 34 -9.47 -7.03 -4.06
CA HIS A 34 -10.66 -6.53 -3.37
C HIS A 34 -10.29 -5.71 -2.13
N ALA A 35 -9.30 -6.17 -1.35
CA ALA A 35 -8.82 -5.44 -0.19
C ALA A 35 -8.20 -4.09 -0.57
N PHE A 36 -7.39 -4.02 -1.64
CA PHE A 36 -6.90 -2.73 -2.15
C PHE A 36 -8.04 -1.80 -2.55
N TYR A 37 -9.06 -2.32 -3.23
CA TYR A 37 -10.25 -1.54 -3.56
C TYR A 37 -10.93 -0.96 -2.32
N GLN A 38 -11.22 -1.79 -1.31
CA GLN A 38 -11.89 -1.37 -0.08
C GLN A 38 -11.07 -0.33 0.71
N VAL A 39 -9.75 -0.54 0.82
CA VAL A 39 -8.84 0.39 1.50
C VAL A 39 -8.80 1.74 0.75
N THR A 40 -8.68 1.72 -0.57
CA THR A 40 -8.67 2.96 -1.38
C THR A 40 -10.04 3.66 -1.36
N GLN A 41 -11.14 2.92 -1.39
CA GLN A 41 -12.49 3.49 -1.29
C GLN A 41 -12.73 4.14 0.07
N SER A 42 -12.35 3.46 1.16
CA SER A 42 -12.44 4.02 2.51
C SER A 42 -11.60 5.30 2.63
N PHE A 43 -10.41 5.29 2.03
CA PHE A 43 -9.56 6.48 1.96
C PHE A 43 -10.22 7.62 1.16
N LEU A 44 -10.85 7.33 0.02
CA LEU A 44 -11.60 8.32 -0.77
C LEU A 44 -12.71 8.98 0.07
N TYR A 45 -13.51 8.19 0.78
CA TYR A 45 -14.58 8.70 1.63
C TYR A 45 -14.04 9.59 2.74
N SER A 46 -13.00 9.13 3.45
CA SER A 46 -12.34 9.92 4.48
C SER A 46 -11.75 11.22 3.94
N TYR A 47 -11.17 11.19 2.74
CA TYR A 47 -10.62 12.37 2.07
C TYR A 47 -11.72 13.36 1.70
N ILE A 48 -12.85 12.89 1.14
CA ILE A 48 -14.02 13.74 0.82
C ILE A 48 -14.60 14.35 2.10
N LEU A 49 -14.85 13.55 3.13
CA LEU A 49 -15.42 14.02 4.40
C LEU A 49 -14.51 15.01 5.13
N SER A 50 -13.20 14.99 4.85
CA SER A 50 -12.25 15.96 5.44
C SER A 50 -12.57 17.41 5.10
N THR A 51 -13.30 17.69 4.01
CA THR A 51 -13.68 19.07 3.65
C THR A 51 -14.58 19.71 4.69
N ASN A 52 -15.33 18.92 5.46
CA ASN A 52 -16.16 19.45 6.52
C ASN A 52 -15.33 20.08 7.66
N ILE A 53 -14.06 19.68 7.80
CA ILE A 53 -13.13 20.29 8.79
C ILE A 53 -12.77 21.72 8.39
N GLU A 54 -12.88 22.09 7.11
CA GLU A 54 -12.65 23.47 6.65
C GLU A 54 -13.77 24.43 7.11
N ASP A 55 -14.93 23.93 7.58
CA ASP A 55 -16.05 24.74 8.06
C ASP A 55 -16.10 24.81 9.60
N ILE A 56 -15.86 26.02 10.14
CA ILE A 56 -15.89 26.28 11.59
C ILE A 56 -17.24 25.93 12.23
N ASN A 57 -18.36 26.16 11.54
CA ASN A 57 -19.69 25.88 12.09
C ASN A 57 -19.93 24.38 12.16
N TYR A 58 -19.49 23.63 11.14
CA TYR A 58 -19.52 22.17 11.17
C TYR A 58 -18.72 21.65 12.36
N CYS A 59 -17.50 22.14 12.58
CA CYS A 59 -16.64 21.73 13.68
C CYS A 59 -17.24 22.03 15.05
N LYS A 60 -17.79 23.25 15.25
CA LYS A 60 -18.46 23.63 16.50
C LYS A 60 -19.68 22.78 16.82
N ASN A 61 -20.47 22.45 15.80
CA ASN A 61 -21.71 21.70 15.97
C ASN A 61 -21.50 20.19 16.18
N ASN A 62 -20.44 19.61 15.62
CA ASN A 62 -20.24 18.15 15.62
C ASN A 62 -19.11 17.66 16.55
N PHE A 63 -18.14 18.50 16.90
CA PHE A 63 -16.97 18.08 17.68
C PHE A 63 -16.83 18.83 19.01
N SER A 64 -16.69 20.15 18.97
CA SER A 64 -16.57 20.96 20.20
C SER A 64 -16.86 22.44 19.94
N PRO A 65 -17.69 23.12 20.76
CA PRO A 65 -17.97 24.54 20.63
C PRO A 65 -16.75 25.44 20.86
N ASP A 66 -15.70 24.91 21.50
CA ASP A 66 -14.48 25.63 21.86
C ASP A 66 -13.43 25.70 20.72
N ILE A 67 -13.66 25.01 19.59
CA ILE A 67 -12.76 25.07 18.42
C ILE A 67 -12.86 26.44 17.79
N ASP A 68 -11.74 27.11 17.54
CA ASP A 68 -11.72 28.38 16.82
C ASP A 68 -11.17 28.25 15.40
N SER A 69 -11.39 29.28 14.57
CA SER A 69 -10.97 29.25 13.16
C SER A 69 -9.46 29.05 12.99
N GLU A 70 -8.67 29.44 13.99
CA GLU A 70 -7.21 29.27 14.02
C GLU A 70 -6.79 27.80 14.19
N ASP A 71 -7.66 26.93 14.73
CA ASP A 71 -7.37 25.51 14.91
C ASP A 71 -7.53 24.70 13.62
N LEU A 72 -8.39 25.16 12.70
CA LEU A 72 -8.79 24.41 11.50
C LEU A 72 -7.61 23.95 10.63
N PRO A 73 -6.57 24.78 10.36
CA PRO A 73 -5.43 24.33 9.58
C PRO A 73 -4.68 23.17 10.23
N THR A 74 -4.51 23.20 11.55
CA THR A 74 -3.84 22.13 12.31
C THR A 74 -4.70 20.88 12.36
N LEU A 75 -6.02 21.02 12.60
CA LEU A 75 -6.96 19.90 12.59
C LEU A 75 -6.97 19.20 11.22
N LEU A 76 -7.05 19.98 10.13
CA LEU A 76 -7.04 19.45 8.77
C LEU A 76 -5.71 18.77 8.46
N HIS A 77 -4.58 19.38 8.81
CA HIS A 77 -3.25 18.81 8.63
C HIS A 77 -3.10 17.47 9.34
N ASN A 78 -3.49 17.41 10.63
CA ASN A 78 -3.42 16.21 11.44
C ASN A 78 -4.35 15.11 10.91
N TYR A 79 -5.58 15.47 10.51
CA TYR A 79 -6.51 14.52 9.94
C TYR A 79 -6.00 13.96 8.61
N HIS A 80 -5.46 14.81 7.73
CA HIS A 80 -4.83 14.37 6.47
C HIS A 80 -3.65 13.43 6.71
N GLY A 81 -2.75 13.76 7.65
CA GLY A 81 -1.66 12.87 8.05
C GLY A 81 -2.17 11.53 8.56
N PHE A 82 -3.20 11.55 9.41
CA PHE A 82 -3.83 10.34 9.94
C PHE A 82 -4.40 9.43 8.84
N ILE A 83 -5.22 9.97 7.92
CA ILE A 83 -5.85 9.15 6.88
C ILE A 83 -4.84 8.62 5.85
N VAL A 84 -3.78 9.39 5.53
CA VAL A 84 -2.70 8.93 4.64
C VAL A 84 -1.90 7.81 5.29
N ASN A 85 -1.60 7.94 6.59
CA ASN A 85 -0.93 6.90 7.35
C ASN A 85 -1.78 5.62 7.40
N ALA A 86 -3.07 5.74 7.72
CA ALA A 86 -3.98 4.60 7.77
C ALA A 86 -4.09 3.91 6.40
N PHE A 87 -4.22 4.67 5.31
CA PHE A 87 -4.24 4.13 3.95
C PHE A 87 -2.99 3.32 3.61
N PHE A 88 -1.81 3.90 3.86
CA PHE A 88 -0.54 3.25 3.56
C PHE A 88 -0.34 1.98 4.40
N ILE A 89 -0.55 2.06 5.72
CA ILE A 89 -0.33 0.92 6.62
C ILE A 89 -1.29 -0.23 6.30
N ASN A 90 -2.58 0.05 6.07
CA ASN A 90 -3.54 -0.99 5.70
C ASN A 90 -3.16 -1.62 4.36
N SER A 91 -2.79 -0.81 3.36
CA SER A 91 -2.31 -1.33 2.07
C SER A 91 -1.08 -2.23 2.25
N PHE A 92 -0.12 -1.82 3.08
CA PHE A 92 1.08 -2.58 3.39
C PHE A 92 0.75 -3.93 4.02
N VAL A 93 -0.17 -3.97 4.98
CA VAL A 93 -0.61 -5.22 5.63
C VAL A 93 -1.19 -6.20 4.62
N HIS A 94 -1.96 -5.74 3.63
CA HIS A 94 -2.47 -6.61 2.57
C HIS A 94 -1.36 -7.12 1.65
N VAL A 95 -0.39 -6.28 1.27
CA VAL A 95 0.77 -6.70 0.46
C VAL A 95 1.63 -7.71 1.22
N GLU A 96 1.93 -7.46 2.51
CA GLU A 96 2.70 -8.37 3.35
C GLU A 96 2.00 -9.72 3.46
N ASN A 97 0.71 -9.73 3.80
CA ASN A 97 -0.06 -10.98 3.85
C ASN A 97 -0.08 -11.70 2.51
N HIS A 98 -0.22 -10.97 1.41
CA HIS A 98 -0.19 -11.51 0.06
C HIS A 98 1.10 -12.32 -0.18
N ILE A 99 2.25 -11.68 0.05
CA ILE A 99 3.57 -12.30 -0.13
C ILE A 99 3.76 -13.49 0.84
N ARG A 100 3.32 -13.38 2.10
CA ARG A 100 3.47 -14.44 3.10
C ARG A 100 2.67 -15.70 2.76
N GLN A 101 1.41 -15.57 2.34
CA GLN A 101 0.62 -16.75 1.97
C GLN A 101 1.19 -17.45 0.74
N ILE A 102 1.68 -16.69 -0.24
CA ILE A 102 2.41 -17.27 -1.38
C ILE A 102 3.65 -18.00 -0.89
N GLY A 103 4.43 -17.36 -0.01
CA GLY A 103 5.59 -17.97 0.65
C GLY A 103 5.25 -19.31 1.29
N LEU A 104 4.24 -19.33 2.15
CA LEU A 104 3.75 -20.53 2.84
C LEU A 104 3.26 -21.62 1.88
N HIS A 105 2.57 -21.24 0.81
CA HIS A 105 2.02 -22.18 -0.16
C HIS A 105 3.12 -22.95 -0.90
N TYR A 106 4.19 -22.28 -1.30
CA TYR A 106 5.32 -22.89 -2.03
C TYR A 106 6.42 -23.43 -1.11
N GLU A 107 6.27 -23.28 0.21
CA GLU A 107 7.26 -23.70 1.19
C GLU A 107 7.27 -25.23 1.36
N LYS A 108 8.44 -25.85 1.13
CA LYS A 108 8.61 -27.32 1.29
C LYS A 108 8.96 -27.73 2.71
N LYS A 109 9.58 -26.83 3.46
CA LYS A 109 10.03 -27.00 4.85
C LYS A 109 9.79 -25.69 5.58
N ILE A 110 9.35 -25.77 6.83
CA ILE A 110 9.08 -24.61 7.68
C ILE A 110 10.25 -23.63 7.62
N GLU A 111 9.95 -22.36 7.33
CA GLU A 111 10.89 -21.23 7.23
C GLU A 111 11.93 -21.33 6.09
N ASP A 112 11.76 -22.25 5.12
CA ASP A 112 12.57 -22.25 3.90
C ASP A 112 12.23 -21.05 3.00
N ILE A 113 10.98 -20.60 2.97
CA ILE A 113 10.57 -19.42 2.20
C ILE A 113 10.03 -18.33 3.12
N ASN A 114 9.04 -18.66 3.94
CA ASN A 114 8.32 -17.72 4.79
C ASN A 114 9.09 -17.47 6.09
N GLU A 115 9.94 -16.46 6.07
CA GLU A 115 10.73 -16.01 7.23
C GLU A 115 10.03 -14.87 7.99
N THR A 116 10.44 -14.66 9.24
CA THR A 116 9.97 -13.52 10.07
C THR A 116 10.12 -12.18 9.33
N SER A 117 11.22 -11.96 8.63
CA SER A 117 11.39 -10.78 7.78
C SER A 117 10.63 -10.93 6.46
N ILE A 118 9.72 -10.00 6.18
CA ILE A 118 8.98 -10.01 4.92
C ILE A 118 9.89 -9.74 3.71
N THR A 119 10.93 -8.92 3.86
CA THR A 119 11.90 -8.69 2.77
C THR A 119 12.69 -9.95 2.45
N LYS A 120 13.05 -10.74 3.48
CA LYS A 120 13.68 -12.05 3.26
C LYS A 120 12.72 -13.04 2.62
N THR A 121 11.45 -13.05 3.04
CA THR A 121 10.41 -13.88 2.42
C THR A 121 10.28 -13.57 0.94
N PHE A 122 10.19 -12.28 0.56
CA PHE A 122 10.11 -11.89 -0.83
C PHE A 122 11.38 -12.27 -1.61
N ARG A 123 12.57 -12.09 -1.01
CA ARG A 123 13.84 -12.53 -1.60
C ARG A 123 13.89 -14.04 -1.84
N ASN A 124 13.35 -14.83 -0.91
CA ASN A 124 13.30 -16.29 -1.01
C ASN A 124 12.34 -16.74 -2.11
N LEU A 125 11.21 -16.07 -2.30
CA LEU A 125 10.31 -16.35 -3.42
C LEU A 125 11.02 -16.19 -4.76
N MET A 126 11.86 -15.16 -4.92
CA MET A 126 12.65 -14.92 -6.13
C MET A 126 13.79 -15.94 -6.34
N ASN A 127 14.13 -16.74 -5.33
CA ASN A 127 15.25 -17.68 -5.41
C ASN A 127 14.85 -18.93 -6.22
N LYS A 128 15.51 -19.13 -7.36
CA LYS A 128 15.29 -20.28 -8.26
C LYS A 128 15.41 -21.67 -7.61
N ASN A 129 16.19 -21.78 -6.53
CA ASN A 129 16.36 -23.04 -5.81
C ASN A 129 15.18 -23.34 -4.88
N LYS A 130 14.39 -22.31 -4.54
CA LYS A 130 13.22 -22.39 -3.66
C LYS A 130 11.93 -22.44 -4.46
N THR A 131 11.77 -21.54 -5.45
CA THR A 131 10.62 -21.54 -6.36
C THR A 131 11.04 -21.32 -7.81
N ILE A 132 10.29 -21.92 -8.75
CA ILE A 132 10.52 -21.72 -10.19
C ILE A 132 9.66 -20.59 -10.79
N HIS A 133 8.56 -20.21 -10.12
CA HIS A 133 7.52 -19.36 -10.68
C HIS A 133 7.90 -17.88 -10.71
N PHE A 134 8.64 -17.41 -9.69
CA PHE A 134 8.87 -15.97 -9.48
C PHE A 134 10.20 -15.46 -10.05
N GLN A 135 10.84 -16.21 -10.94
CA GLN A 135 12.14 -15.85 -11.55
C GLN A 135 12.09 -14.59 -12.43
N LYS A 136 10.90 -14.17 -12.87
CA LYS A 136 10.69 -12.96 -13.69
C LYS A 136 10.55 -11.68 -12.87
N ILE A 137 10.53 -11.78 -11.54
CA ILE A 137 10.62 -10.62 -10.65
C ILE A 137 12.07 -10.11 -10.72
N SER A 138 12.25 -8.83 -11.04
CA SER A 138 13.56 -8.22 -11.21
C SER A 138 14.15 -7.77 -9.86
N GLU A 139 15.43 -7.41 -9.86
CA GLU A 139 16.04 -6.78 -8.69
C GLU A 139 15.42 -5.40 -8.38
N ASP A 140 14.93 -4.70 -9.40
CA ASP A 140 14.29 -3.39 -9.20
C ASP A 140 12.90 -3.54 -8.56
N ASP A 141 12.16 -4.61 -8.89
CA ASP A 141 10.93 -4.98 -8.17
C ASP A 141 11.21 -5.26 -6.68
N PHE A 142 12.33 -5.96 -6.40
CA PHE A 142 12.77 -6.19 -5.03
C PHE A 142 13.09 -4.89 -4.31
N LYS A 143 13.89 -4.01 -4.92
CA LYS A 143 14.25 -2.71 -4.34
C LYS A 143 13.02 -1.85 -4.08
N LEU A 144 12.03 -1.87 -4.98
CA LEU A 144 10.75 -1.20 -4.76
C LEU A 144 10.05 -1.71 -3.50
N PHE A 145 9.92 -3.04 -3.36
CA PHE A 145 9.31 -3.63 -2.19
C PHE A 145 10.10 -3.38 -0.89
N GLU A 146 11.42 -3.47 -0.97
CA GLU A 146 12.31 -3.18 0.16
C GLU A 146 12.16 -1.71 0.60
N PHE A 147 12.10 -0.77 -0.36
CA PHE A 147 11.86 0.64 -0.06
C PHE A 147 10.49 0.89 0.57
N TYR A 148 9.45 0.19 0.09
CA TYR A 148 8.12 0.21 0.71
C TYR A 148 8.14 -0.26 2.17
N CYS A 149 8.97 -1.28 2.49
CA CYS A 149 9.20 -1.70 3.88
C CYS A 149 9.94 -0.64 4.72
N PHE A 150 10.91 0.09 4.14
CA PHE A 150 11.55 1.20 4.84
C PHE A 150 10.56 2.31 5.18
N ILE A 151 9.70 2.69 4.23
CA ILE A 151 8.64 3.68 4.47
C ILE A 151 7.74 3.25 5.63
N ARG A 152 7.27 2.00 5.63
CA ARG A 152 6.44 1.48 6.72
C ARG A 152 7.11 1.64 8.08
N ASN A 153 8.40 1.28 8.17
CA ASN A 153 9.15 1.40 9.42
C ASN A 153 9.34 2.86 9.85
N THR A 154 9.60 3.75 8.90
CA THR A 154 9.70 5.20 9.14
C THR A 154 8.37 5.76 9.66
N MET A 155 7.23 5.38 9.08
CA MET A 155 5.90 5.82 9.52
C MET A 155 5.55 5.26 10.91
N HIS A 156 5.90 4.01 11.20
CA HIS A 156 5.77 3.44 12.56
C HIS A 156 6.60 4.19 13.60
N ASN A 157 7.75 4.75 13.19
CA ASN A 157 8.61 5.55 14.05
C ASN A 157 8.29 7.05 13.95
N VAL A 158 7.01 7.40 13.78
CA VAL A 158 6.51 8.78 13.77
C VAL A 158 7.22 9.66 12.72
N GLY A 159 7.63 9.06 11.60
CA GLY A 159 8.32 9.74 10.50
C GLY A 159 9.85 9.72 10.60
N PHE A 160 10.45 9.09 11.60
CA PHE A 160 11.92 9.04 11.74
C PHE A 160 12.52 7.76 11.16
N HIS A 161 13.41 7.90 10.17
CA HIS A 161 14.15 6.78 9.60
C HIS A 161 15.42 6.51 10.44
N THR A 162 15.64 5.26 10.86
CA THR A 162 16.73 4.88 11.79
C THR A 162 17.79 3.98 11.16
N LYS A 163 17.80 3.91 9.83
CA LYS A 163 18.80 3.15 9.05
C LYS A 163 19.58 4.14 8.17
N PRO A 164 20.72 3.71 7.60
CA PRO A 164 21.45 4.54 6.64
C PRO A 164 20.53 5.03 5.52
N ASP A 165 20.87 6.18 4.96
CA ASP A 165 20.11 6.85 3.91
C ASP A 165 19.66 5.88 2.82
N LYS A 166 18.37 5.97 2.46
CA LYS A 166 17.76 5.17 1.41
C LYS A 166 17.19 6.07 0.36
N LYS A 167 17.40 5.71 -0.90
CA LYS A 167 16.85 6.42 -2.04
C LYS A 167 16.32 5.45 -3.06
N ILE A 168 15.20 5.81 -3.67
CA ILE A 168 14.66 5.14 -4.84
C ILE A 168 14.28 6.18 -5.89
N ILE A 169 14.54 5.84 -7.14
CA ILE A 169 14.05 6.57 -8.31
C ILE A 169 13.13 5.59 -9.02
N ILE A 170 11.90 6.02 -9.27
CA ILE A 170 10.93 5.23 -9.99
C ILE A 170 10.53 5.99 -11.25
N GLU A 171 10.62 5.32 -12.40
CA GLU A 171 10.23 5.86 -13.70
C GLU A 171 9.12 5.00 -14.29
N ASP A 172 7.97 5.62 -14.54
CA ASP A 172 6.81 4.94 -15.10
C ASP A 172 6.00 5.86 -16.00
N LYS A 173 6.28 5.79 -17.30
CA LYS A 173 5.56 6.56 -18.33
C LYS A 173 4.10 6.12 -18.50
N ASN A 174 3.73 4.98 -17.93
CA ASN A 174 2.38 4.44 -17.97
C ASN A 174 1.71 4.53 -16.59
N SER A 175 2.11 5.52 -15.77
CA SER A 175 1.45 5.79 -14.51
C SER A 175 0.02 6.26 -14.74
N ILE A 176 -0.92 5.68 -14.01
CA ILE A 176 -2.32 6.10 -14.03
C ILE A 176 -2.53 7.46 -13.33
N LEU A 177 -1.55 7.88 -12.53
CA LEU A 177 -1.52 9.17 -11.83
C LEU A 177 -0.83 10.26 -12.66
N ASN A 178 -0.54 9.99 -13.94
CA ASN A 178 0.14 10.88 -14.89
C ASN A 178 1.51 11.38 -14.38
N ARG A 179 2.21 10.55 -13.60
CA ARG A 179 3.55 10.85 -13.08
C ARG A 179 4.59 9.98 -13.77
N ASN A 180 5.50 10.60 -14.50
CA ASN A 180 6.51 9.86 -15.25
C ASN A 180 7.72 9.44 -14.40
N ARG A 181 7.99 10.18 -13.31
CA ARG A 181 9.14 9.95 -12.44
C ARG A 181 8.87 10.48 -11.05
N ILE A 182 9.25 9.72 -10.03
CA ILE A 182 9.41 10.24 -8.67
C ILE A 182 10.77 9.84 -8.12
N GLU A 183 11.25 10.66 -7.18
CA GLU A 183 12.46 10.40 -6.43
C GLU A 183 12.13 10.57 -4.95
N ILE A 184 12.50 9.58 -4.15
CA ILE A 184 12.20 9.55 -2.73
C ILE A 184 13.47 9.23 -1.99
N GLU A 185 13.73 10.01 -0.96
CA GLU A 185 14.87 9.85 -0.08
C GLU A 185 14.38 9.75 1.36
N LEU A 186 14.93 8.79 2.09
CA LEU A 186 14.77 8.62 3.53
C LEU A 186 16.13 8.91 4.16
N ILE A 187 16.22 10.01 4.89
CA ILE A 187 17.46 10.46 5.52
C ILE A 187 17.50 9.96 6.96
N GLU A 188 18.61 9.35 7.34
CA GLU A 188 18.85 8.79 8.67
C GLU A 188 18.70 9.84 9.77
N ASN A 189 18.04 9.47 10.87
CA ASN A 189 17.82 10.29 12.06
C ASN A 189 17.16 11.65 11.79
N SER A 190 16.41 11.76 10.69
CA SER A 190 15.66 12.96 10.32
C SER A 190 14.15 12.69 10.24
N SER A 191 13.36 13.76 10.33
CA SER A 191 11.93 13.71 10.05
C SER A 191 11.71 13.59 8.55
N ASN A 192 11.22 12.45 8.11
CA ASN A 192 10.91 12.16 6.73
C ASN A 192 9.41 12.33 6.50
N SER A 193 9.03 13.48 5.94
CA SER A 193 7.65 13.74 5.53
C SER A 193 7.42 13.18 4.14
N ILE A 194 6.61 12.13 4.04
CA ILE A 194 6.25 11.52 2.76
C ILE A 194 4.91 12.09 2.34
N SER A 195 4.91 12.84 1.23
CA SER A 195 3.71 13.49 0.72
C SER A 195 2.65 12.48 0.27
N PHE A 196 1.39 12.91 0.28
CA PHE A 196 0.25 12.19 -0.29
C PHE A 196 0.57 11.61 -1.67
N ASP A 197 1.03 12.49 -2.54
CA ASP A 197 1.53 12.28 -3.88
C ASP A 197 2.52 11.12 -4.02
N THR A 198 3.53 11.12 -3.14
CA THR A 198 4.55 10.09 -3.10
C THR A 198 3.98 8.76 -2.62
N ILE A 199 3.16 8.77 -1.55
CA ILE A 199 2.49 7.57 -1.03
C ILE A 199 1.63 6.92 -2.10
N PHE A 200 0.80 7.71 -2.81
CA PHE A 200 -0.10 7.19 -3.82
C PHE A 200 0.64 6.62 -5.02
N PHE A 201 1.71 7.30 -5.47
CA PHE A 201 2.51 6.79 -6.57
C PHE A 201 3.21 5.48 -6.18
N ILE A 202 3.83 5.38 -5.00
CA ILE A 202 4.43 4.13 -4.55
C ILE A 202 3.39 3.01 -4.46
N GLN A 203 2.20 3.33 -3.94
CA GLN A 203 1.13 2.35 -3.84
C GLN A 203 0.67 1.84 -5.21
N GLU A 204 0.62 2.70 -6.24
CA GLU A 204 0.39 2.29 -7.62
C GLU A 204 1.43 1.25 -8.08
N GLN A 205 2.72 1.53 -7.83
CA GLN A 205 3.82 0.67 -8.25
C GLN A 205 3.82 -0.66 -7.50
N ILE A 206 3.48 -0.65 -6.22
CA ILE A 206 3.32 -1.87 -5.41
C ILE A 206 2.14 -2.70 -5.90
N THR A 207 1.03 -2.09 -6.30
CA THR A 207 -0.10 -2.81 -6.91
C THR A 207 0.28 -3.43 -8.25
N LYS A 208 1.03 -2.71 -9.09
CA LYS A 208 1.61 -3.26 -10.32
C LYS A 208 2.51 -4.47 -10.04
N LEU A 209 3.33 -4.40 -8.98
CA LEU A 209 4.15 -5.52 -8.54
C LEU A 209 3.31 -6.72 -8.07
N VAL A 210 2.27 -6.50 -7.27
CA VAL A 210 1.33 -7.55 -6.84
C VAL A 210 0.65 -8.20 -8.05
N LEU A 211 0.19 -7.42 -9.03
CA LEU A 211 -0.38 -7.95 -10.26
C LEU A 211 0.62 -8.77 -11.06
N LYS A 212 1.89 -8.34 -11.10
CA LYS A 212 2.99 -9.12 -11.70
C LYS A 212 3.18 -10.45 -10.97
N ILE A 213 3.23 -10.45 -9.64
CA ILE A 213 3.30 -11.67 -8.82
C ILE A 213 2.13 -12.60 -9.13
N ASN A 214 0.90 -12.07 -9.14
CA ASN A 214 -0.32 -12.82 -9.46
C ASN A 214 -0.25 -13.51 -10.83
N SER A 215 0.31 -12.83 -11.83
CA SER A 215 0.47 -13.39 -13.18
C SER A 215 1.48 -14.54 -13.28
N LEU A 216 2.34 -14.69 -12.28
CA LEU A 216 3.36 -15.74 -12.21
C LEU A 216 2.88 -16.99 -11.46
N ILE A 217 1.80 -16.89 -10.67
CA ILE A 217 1.16 -18.02 -10.01
C ILE A 217 0.43 -18.86 -11.06
N PRO A 218 0.68 -20.18 -11.17
CA PRO A 218 -0.07 -21.06 -12.05
C PRO A 218 -1.59 -20.92 -11.84
N LYS A 219 -2.37 -20.98 -12.92
CA LYS A 219 -3.84 -20.87 -12.83
C LYS A 219 -4.46 -22.04 -12.04
N SER A 220 -3.80 -23.18 -12.02
CA SER A 220 -4.20 -24.36 -11.24
C SER A 220 -4.06 -24.17 -9.73
N ASP A 221 -3.18 -23.27 -9.31
CA ASP A 221 -2.82 -23.14 -7.91
C ASP A 221 -3.80 -22.18 -7.26
N ILE A 222 -4.59 -22.71 -6.31
CA ILE A 222 -5.51 -21.93 -5.50
C ILE A 222 -4.83 -21.70 -4.15
N ILE A 223 -4.48 -20.44 -3.88
CA ILE A 223 -3.83 -20.06 -2.63
C ILE A 223 -4.89 -19.40 -1.76
N LYS A 224 -5.37 -20.12 -0.75
CA LYS A 224 -6.39 -19.62 0.17
C LYS A 224 -5.84 -18.43 0.97
N HIS A 225 -6.54 -17.30 0.97
CA HIS A 225 -6.16 -16.16 1.79
C HIS A 225 -6.64 -16.34 3.24
N ARG A 226 -5.81 -16.00 4.24
CA ARG A 226 -6.23 -16.00 5.67
C ARG A 226 -7.44 -15.12 6.01
N PHE A 227 -7.81 -14.15 5.17
CA PHE A 227 -8.98 -13.33 5.42
C PHE A 227 -10.28 -14.09 5.14
N TYR A 228 -10.23 -15.07 4.24
CA TYR A 228 -11.33 -16.00 4.07
C TYR A 228 -11.66 -16.71 5.40
N ASP A 229 -10.64 -17.14 6.15
CA ASP A 229 -10.84 -17.87 7.42
C ASP A 229 -11.53 -17.04 8.51
N ILE A 230 -11.67 -15.72 8.33
CA ILE A 230 -12.38 -14.83 9.26
C ILE A 230 -13.67 -14.23 8.66
N GLY A 231 -14.19 -14.79 7.57
CA GLY A 231 -15.49 -14.42 6.99
C GLY A 231 -15.46 -13.22 6.05
N PHE A 232 -14.36 -13.00 5.32
CA PHE A 232 -14.27 -11.90 4.34
C PHE A 232 -15.33 -11.96 3.22
N ASN A 233 -15.81 -13.16 2.88
CA ASN A 233 -16.83 -13.41 1.87
C ASN A 233 -18.22 -13.74 2.48
N ASP A 234 -18.37 -13.66 3.80
CA ASP A 234 -19.61 -13.97 4.53
C ASP A 234 -20.54 -12.75 4.67
#